data_AF-A0A7C3VA78-F1
#
_entry.id   AF-A0A7C3VA78-F1
#
_cell.length_a   1.000
_cell.length_b   1.000
_cell.length_c   1.000
_cell.angle_alpha   90.00
_cell.angle_beta   90.00
_cell.angle_gamma   90.00
#
_symmetry.space_group_name_H-M   'P 1'
#
loop_
_entity.id
_entity.type
_entity.pdbx_description
1 polymer ?
#
loop_
_entity_poly.entity_id
_entity_poly.type
_entity_poly.pdbx_seq_one_letter_code
_entity_poly.pdbx_strand_id
1 'polypeptide(L)'
;MKKVLVLPIFFTILFILISNAYSYVNIVTVRPGTTLGQIADAHNTTVASIMSLNGLHNYVIYPGERLRVPSGGSSYHPAYHPAYGHYTVQFGDTLSLIAQKYGTSVAELRTL
;
A
#
# COMPACT_ATOMS: atom_id res chain seq x y z
N MET A 1 35.86 -44.40 -15.01
CA MET A 1 34.42 -44.32 -14.67
C MET A 1 34.07 -42.86 -14.41
N LYS A 2 33.26 -42.24 -15.29
CA LYS A 2 32.89 -40.82 -15.18
C LYS A 2 31.72 -40.73 -14.18
N LYS A 3 31.96 -40.22 -12.97
CA LYS A 3 30.90 -40.07 -11.95
C LYS A 3 30.00 -38.91 -12.37
N VAL A 4 28.81 -39.21 -12.87
CA VAL A 4 27.77 -38.21 -13.14
C VAL A 4 27.11 -37.86 -11.81
N LEU A 5 27.22 -36.60 -11.40
CA LEU A 5 26.57 -36.05 -10.21
C LEU A 5 25.10 -35.78 -10.54
N VAL A 6 24.22 -36.71 -10.18
CA VAL A 6 22.77 -36.51 -10.29
C VAL A 6 22.32 -35.71 -9.07
N LEU A 7 22.19 -34.39 -9.23
CA LEU A 7 21.53 -33.54 -8.24
C LEU A 7 20.06 -33.96 -8.14
N PRO A 8 19.54 -34.27 -6.94
CA PRO A 8 18.18 -34.75 -6.80
C PRO A 8 17.18 -33.70 -7.28
N ILE A 9 16.26 -34.10 -8.14
CA ILE A 9 15.17 -33.30 -8.73
C ILE A 9 14.30 -32.60 -7.65
N PHE A 10 14.42 -33.00 -6.38
CA PHE A 10 13.85 -32.30 -5.24
C PHE A 10 14.33 -30.85 -5.07
N PHE A 11 15.55 -30.51 -5.48
CA PHE A 11 16.08 -29.15 -5.31
C PHE A 11 15.49 -28.16 -6.32
N THR A 12 15.04 -28.63 -7.49
CA THR A 12 14.41 -27.77 -8.50
C THR A 12 12.93 -27.52 -8.22
N ILE A 13 12.21 -28.47 -7.63
CA ILE A 13 10.79 -28.28 -7.25
C ILE A 13 10.65 -27.36 -6.04
N LEU A 14 11.61 -27.39 -5.09
CA LEU A 14 11.61 -26.47 -3.95
C LEU A 14 11.89 -25.01 -4.34
N PHE A 15 12.63 -24.78 -5.44
CA PHE A 15 12.92 -23.42 -5.91
C PHE A 15 11.71 -22.74 -6.60
N ILE A 16 10.77 -23.51 -7.16
CA ILE A 16 9.58 -22.97 -7.84
C ILE A 16 8.50 -22.51 -6.84
N LEU A 17 8.51 -23.01 -5.60
CA LEU A 17 7.51 -22.67 -4.58
C LEU A 17 7.79 -21.37 -3.79
N ILE A 18 9.01 -20.82 -3.85
CA ILE A 18 9.39 -19.64 -3.04
C ILE A 18 9.25 -18.33 -3.85
N SER A 19 8.90 -18.40 -5.13
CA SER A 19 8.83 -17.24 -6.04
C SER A 19 7.72 -16.24 -5.72
N ASN A 20 6.77 -16.58 -4.85
CA ASN A 20 5.63 -15.73 -4.49
C ASN A 20 5.86 -14.92 -3.20
N ALA A 21 7.10 -14.77 -2.72
CA ALA A 21 7.44 -13.68 -1.82
C ALA A 21 7.52 -12.35 -2.62
N TYR A 22 6.43 -12.02 -3.32
CA TYR A 22 6.26 -10.74 -4.00
C TYR A 22 6.39 -9.64 -2.94
N SER A 23 7.35 -8.73 -3.14
CA SER A 23 7.63 -7.62 -2.25
C SER A 23 6.34 -6.94 -1.79
N TYR A 24 6.00 -7.04 -0.49
CA TYR A 24 4.82 -6.40 0.13
C TYR A 24 4.89 -4.85 0.13
N VAL A 25 5.99 -4.30 -0.37
CA VAL A 25 6.26 -2.87 -0.44
C VAL A 25 6.83 -2.56 -1.82
N ASN A 26 6.12 -1.72 -2.57
CA ASN A 26 6.59 -1.04 -3.75
C ASN A 26 7.41 0.19 -3.37
N ILE A 27 8.36 0.58 -4.22
CA ILE A 27 9.05 1.87 -4.11
C ILE A 27 8.59 2.76 -5.24
N VAL A 28 7.99 3.90 -4.90
CA VAL A 28 7.50 4.91 -5.84
C VAL A 28 8.40 6.13 -5.77
N THR A 29 8.97 6.53 -6.90
CA THR A 29 9.70 7.81 -7.00
C THR A 29 8.73 8.93 -7.30
N VAL A 30 8.69 9.93 -6.41
CA VAL A 30 7.83 11.12 -6.53
C VAL A 30 8.24 11.93 -7.77
N ARG A 31 7.29 12.23 -8.65
CA ARG A 31 7.51 13.09 -9.81
C ARG A 31 7.03 14.52 -9.51
N PRO A 32 7.49 15.53 -10.26
CA PRO A 32 6.92 16.88 -10.15
C PRO A 32 5.39 16.85 -10.27
N GLY A 33 4.70 17.47 -9.30
CA GLY A 33 3.23 17.50 -9.24
C GLY A 33 2.55 16.25 -8.67
N THR A 34 3.29 15.22 -8.26
CA THR A 34 2.72 14.04 -7.59
C THR A 34 2.32 14.37 -6.15
N THR A 35 1.16 13.87 -5.71
CA THR A 35 0.66 13.98 -4.34
C THR A 35 0.54 12.61 -3.67
N LEU A 36 0.57 12.57 -2.33
CA LEU A 36 0.35 11.33 -1.57
C LEU A 36 -0.99 10.66 -1.89
N GLY A 37 -2.04 11.46 -2.15
CA GLY A 37 -3.36 10.95 -2.54
C GLY A 37 -3.32 10.21 -3.88
N GLN A 38 -2.68 10.78 -4.89
CA GLN A 38 -2.51 10.13 -6.20
C GLN A 38 -1.72 8.81 -6.09
N ILE A 39 -0.70 8.76 -5.24
CA ILE A 39 0.06 7.53 -4.99
C ILE A 39 -0.83 6.50 -4.27
N ALA A 40 -1.58 6.93 -3.26
CA ALA A 40 -2.48 6.06 -2.52
C ALA A 40 -3.53 5.41 -3.45
N ASP A 41 -4.18 6.22 -4.28
CA ASP A 41 -5.20 5.78 -5.23
C ASP A 41 -4.59 4.82 -6.27
N ALA A 42 -3.43 5.16 -6.84
CA ALA A 42 -2.75 4.32 -7.84
C ALA A 42 -2.32 2.95 -7.30
N HIS A 43 -2.11 2.84 -5.99
CA HIS A 43 -1.62 1.62 -5.33
C HIS A 43 -2.66 0.95 -4.42
N ASN A 44 -3.94 1.36 -4.49
CA ASN A 44 -5.03 0.83 -3.67
C ASN A 44 -4.66 0.78 -2.16
N THR A 45 -4.11 1.88 -1.64
CA THR A 45 -3.73 2.02 -0.24
C THR A 45 -4.24 3.36 0.30
N THR A 46 -3.90 3.72 1.54
CA THR A 46 -4.28 5.01 2.13
C THR A 46 -3.07 5.93 2.27
N VAL A 47 -3.33 7.24 2.27
CA VAL A 47 -2.30 8.24 2.58
C VAL A 47 -1.70 7.98 3.97
N ALA A 48 -2.52 7.61 4.95
CA ALA A 48 -2.06 7.29 6.30
C ALA A 48 -1.11 6.07 6.31
N SER A 49 -1.42 5.02 5.55
CA SER A 49 -0.53 3.86 5.41
C SER A 49 0.82 4.24 4.80
N ILE A 50 0.82 5.07 3.75
CA ILE A 50 2.06 5.56 3.13
C ILE A 50 2.85 6.42 4.13
N MET A 51 2.19 7.35 4.81
CA MET A 51 2.84 8.23 5.79
C MET A 51 3.45 7.44 6.94
N SER A 52 2.69 6.51 7.52
CA SER A 52 3.17 5.64 8.60
C SER A 52 4.35 4.77 8.16
N LEU A 53 4.34 4.25 6.92
CA LEU A 53 5.41 3.39 6.41
C LEU A 53 6.72 4.15 6.14
N ASN A 54 6.63 5.46 5.90
CA ASN A 54 7.76 6.34 5.60
C ASN A 54 8.12 7.29 6.74
N GLY A 55 7.42 7.24 7.88
CA GLY A 55 7.67 8.14 9.01
C GLY A 55 7.32 9.61 8.71
N LEU A 56 6.38 9.86 7.79
CA LEU A 56 5.96 11.21 7.43
C LEU A 56 4.99 11.76 8.49
N HIS A 57 5.28 12.94 9.00
CA HIS A 57 4.43 13.66 9.97
C HIS A 57 3.54 14.73 9.31
N ASN A 58 3.74 14.99 8.01
CA ASN A 58 2.94 15.93 7.22
C ASN A 58 2.79 15.41 5.78
N TYR A 59 1.99 16.10 4.97
CA TYR A 59 1.67 15.68 3.60
C TYR A 59 2.67 16.17 2.53
N VAL A 60 3.76 16.82 2.94
CA VAL A 60 4.76 17.38 2.01
C VAL A 60 5.69 16.29 1.55
N ILE A 61 5.80 16.13 0.23
CA ILE A 61 6.72 15.21 -0.45
C ILE A 61 7.45 15.97 -1.55
N TYR A 62 8.68 15.58 -1.86
CA TYR A 62 9.52 16.30 -2.82
C TYR A 62 9.78 15.48 -4.09
N PRO A 63 9.85 16.12 -5.28
CA PRO A 63 10.26 15.42 -6.49
C PRO A 63 11.61 14.71 -6.32
N GLY A 64 11.70 13.46 -6.76
CA GLY A 64 12.88 12.59 -6.62
C GLY A 64 12.87 11.74 -5.34
N GLU A 65 11.98 12.01 -4.39
CA GLU A 65 11.86 11.21 -3.16
C GLU A 65 11.38 9.78 -3.47
N ARG A 66 11.90 8.79 -2.73
CA ARG A 66 11.55 7.38 -2.89
C ARG A 66 10.66 6.93 -1.74
N LEU A 67 9.37 6.83 -1.98
CA LEU A 67 8.38 6.42 -0.99
C LEU A 67 8.14 4.92 -1.02
N ARG A 68 8.11 4.32 0.16
CA ARG A 68 7.63 2.96 0.39
C ARG A 68 6.11 2.97 0.33
N VAL A 69 5.52 2.15 -0.52
CA VAL A 69 4.08 2.07 -0.73
C VAL A 69 3.67 0.61 -0.59
N PRO A 70 2.69 0.25 0.24
CA PRO A 70 2.21 -1.12 0.33
C PRO A 70 1.84 -1.69 -1.06
N SER A 71 2.25 -2.92 -1.37
CA SER A 71 1.80 -3.64 -2.57
C SER A 71 0.58 -4.49 -2.22
N GLY A 72 -0.41 -4.51 -3.12
CA GLY A 72 -1.78 -4.93 -2.83
C GLY A 72 -1.99 -6.36 -2.33
N GLY A 73 -3.15 -6.57 -1.70
CA GLY A 73 -3.73 -7.88 -1.36
C GLY A 73 -4.12 -8.01 0.11
N SER A 74 -3.43 -7.29 0.98
CA SER A 74 -3.90 -7.07 2.34
C SER A 74 -3.62 -5.62 2.62
N SER A 75 -4.66 -4.82 2.47
CA SER A 75 -4.83 -3.67 3.33
C SER A 75 -4.30 -4.10 4.70
N TYR A 76 -3.21 -3.50 5.17
CA TYR A 76 -3.01 -3.43 6.61
C TYR A 76 -4.12 -2.51 7.13
N HIS A 77 -5.35 -3.00 7.04
CA HIS A 77 -6.46 -2.61 7.86
C HIS A 77 -6.27 -3.53 9.06
N PRO A 78 -5.83 -3.05 10.24
CA PRO A 78 -6.28 -3.73 11.44
C PRO A 78 -7.79 -3.92 11.27
N ALA A 79 -8.26 -5.18 11.25
CA ALA A 79 -9.61 -5.54 10.82
C ALA A 79 -10.66 -4.67 11.53
N TYR A 80 -11.02 -3.57 10.88
CA TYR A 80 -12.04 -2.66 11.29
C TYR A 80 -13.10 -2.82 10.23
N HIS A 81 -14.15 -3.56 10.57
CA HIS A 81 -15.35 -3.60 9.75
C HIS A 81 -15.96 -2.20 9.89
N PRO A 82 -15.96 -1.34 8.86
CA PRO A 82 -16.62 -0.06 8.98
C PRO A 82 -18.12 -0.35 9.08
N ALA A 83 -18.67 -0.23 10.29
CA ALA A 83 -20.11 -0.06 10.41
C ALA A 83 -20.44 1.24 9.67
N TYR A 84 -21.05 1.13 8.49
CA TYR A 84 -21.50 2.30 7.74
C TYR A 84 -22.53 3.05 8.61
N GLY A 85 -22.17 4.27 9.00
CA GLY A 85 -23.00 5.18 9.77
C GLY A 85 -23.15 6.50 9.03
N HIS A 86 -24.18 7.26 9.38
CA HIS A 86 -24.34 8.61 8.83
C HIS A 86 -23.29 9.55 9.43
N TYR A 87 -22.51 10.20 8.57
CA TYR A 87 -21.59 11.27 8.95
C TYR A 87 -22.13 12.60 8.43
N THR A 88 -22.34 13.57 9.34
CA THR A 88 -22.66 14.95 8.96
C THR A 88 -21.36 15.73 8.83
N VAL A 89 -21.03 16.13 7.61
CA VAL A 89 -19.82 16.92 7.32
C VAL A 89 -19.85 18.22 8.11
N GLN A 90 -18.76 18.49 8.84
CA GLN A 90 -18.60 19.68 9.67
C GLN A 90 -17.82 20.76 8.91
N PHE A 91 -17.92 22.01 9.38
CA PHE A 91 -17.11 23.09 8.81
C PHE A 91 -15.62 22.77 8.99
N GLY A 92 -14.88 22.76 7.87
CA GLY A 92 -13.46 22.42 7.84
C GLY A 92 -13.15 20.96 7.50
N ASP A 93 -14.15 20.09 7.37
CA ASP A 93 -13.93 18.72 6.91
C ASP A 93 -13.52 18.66 5.44
N THR A 94 -12.66 17.69 5.12
CA THR A 94 -12.35 17.28 3.75
C THR A 94 -12.54 15.78 3.62
N LEU A 95 -12.85 15.28 2.42
CA LEU A 95 -13.00 13.83 2.19
C LEU A 95 -11.76 13.05 2.61
N SER A 96 -10.56 13.63 2.48
CA SER A 96 -9.32 13.00 2.93
C SER A 96 -9.23 12.91 4.46
N LEU A 97 -9.63 13.95 5.19
CA LEU A 97 -9.68 13.94 6.65
C LEU A 97 -10.74 12.95 7.18
N ILE A 98 -11.89 12.88 6.51
CA ILE A 98 -12.95 11.91 6.84
C ILE A 98 -12.47 10.49 6.54
N ALA A 99 -11.88 10.25 5.37
CA ALA A 99 -11.36 8.94 4.98
C ALA A 99 -10.30 8.45 5.98
N GLN A 100 -9.40 9.35 6.39
CA GLN A 100 -8.41 9.08 7.42
C GLN A 100 -9.05 8.73 8.77
N LYS A 101 -10.01 9.53 9.24
CA LYS A 101 -10.69 9.33 10.53
C LYS A 101 -11.39 7.97 10.62
N TYR A 102 -11.97 7.52 9.52
CA TYR A 102 -12.74 6.27 9.45
C TYR A 102 -11.96 5.10 8.86
N GLY A 103 -10.66 5.26 8.58
CA GLY A 103 -9.82 4.18 8.04
C GLY A 103 -10.28 3.66 6.68
N THR A 104 -10.83 4.54 5.83
CA THR A 104 -11.32 4.23 4.48
C THR A 104 -10.57 5.09 3.44
N SER A 105 -10.97 5.03 2.17
CA SER A 105 -10.39 5.81 1.07
C SER A 105 -11.34 6.90 0.59
N VAL A 106 -10.80 7.96 -0.02
CA VAL A 106 -11.62 9.00 -0.68
C VAL A 106 -12.45 8.39 -1.81
N ALA A 107 -11.90 7.41 -2.53
CA ALA A 107 -12.60 6.69 -3.57
C ALA A 107 -13.82 5.94 -3.01
N GLU A 108 -13.66 5.21 -1.91
CA GLU A 108 -14.74 4.49 -1.26
C GLU A 108 -15.81 5.47 -0.71
N LEU A 109 -15.41 6.58 -0.08
CA LEU A 109 -16.35 7.62 0.35
C LEU A 109 -17.16 8.25 -0.80
N ARG A 110 -16.63 8.29 -2.03
CA ARG A 110 -17.35 8.79 -3.21
C ARG A 110 -18.37 7.80 -3.77
N THR A 111 -18.32 6.55 -3.33
CA THR A 111 -19.23 5.48 -3.79
C THR A 111 -20.37 5.18 -2.80
N LEU A 112 -20.34 5.78 -1.61
CA LEU A 112 -21.38 5.69 -0.58
C LEU A 112 -22.48 6.74 -0.80
#